data_AF-A0A2E0U7A8-F1
#
_entry.id   AF-A0A2E0U7A8-F1
#
_cell.length_a   1.000
_cell.length_b   1.000
_cell.length_c   1.000
_cell.angle_alpha   90.00
_cell.angle_beta   90.00
_cell.angle_gamma   90.00
#
_symmetry.space_group_name_H-M   'P 1'
#
loop_
_entity.id
_entity.type
_entity.pdbx_description
1 polymer ?
#
loop_
_entity_poly.entity_id
_entity_poly.type
_entity_poly.pdbx_seq_one_letter_code
_entity_poly.pdbx_strand_id
1 'polypeptide(L)'
;MIIAMFGLLGFSASATNELVLQRDYSAQPRQLIVCSFDPSVLAHGFSDKQLDEVDWAGYLKRNITITELSRFRSATHVPTAMGPITTMLPLSGVDRERSAREYGCPTNENSIILFGKDGTEKTRWSAHVSNDDLFDFVDALPVKASLNLPQTTSRG
;
A
#
# COMPACT_ATOMS: atom_id res chain seq x y z
N MET A 1 61.77 31.37 -5.29
CA MET A 1 62.23 31.93 -4.00
C MET A 1 61.03 31.98 -3.06
N ILE A 2 61.08 31.23 -1.95
CA ILE A 2 60.23 31.22 -0.72
C ILE A 2 58.75 30.79 -0.94
N ILE A 3 58.24 29.59 -0.58
CA ILE A 3 58.12 28.79 0.68
C ILE A 3 57.06 29.32 1.69
N ALA A 4 56.23 28.35 2.14
CA ALA A 4 55.43 28.27 3.39
C ALA A 4 54.00 28.88 3.37
N MET A 5 52.97 28.31 4.02
CA MET A 5 52.85 27.08 4.84
C MET A 5 51.35 26.75 5.06
N PHE A 6 51.10 25.46 5.23
CA PHE A 6 50.07 24.77 6.03
C PHE A 6 49.13 25.58 6.94
N GLY A 7 47.87 25.13 7.01
CA GLY A 7 47.03 25.36 8.18
C GLY A 7 45.55 24.95 8.01
N LEU A 8 45.28 23.68 8.33
CA LEU A 8 44.05 23.06 8.86
C LEU A 8 42.71 23.84 8.82
N LEU A 9 41.66 23.09 8.47
CA LEU A 9 40.31 22.98 9.08
C LEU A 9 39.45 22.37 7.97
N GLY A 10 38.82 21.22 8.08
CA GLY A 10 38.33 20.43 9.19
C GLY A 10 37.29 19.52 8.55
N PHE A 11 37.37 18.22 8.79
CA PHE A 11 36.33 17.31 8.33
C PHE A 11 35.01 17.69 9.00
N SER A 12 33.99 17.96 8.19
CA SER A 12 32.60 17.77 8.61
C SER A 12 31.88 17.05 7.50
N ALA A 13 32.03 15.73 7.51
CA ALA A 13 30.97 14.86 7.07
C ALA A 13 29.79 15.08 8.02
N SER A 14 28.77 15.80 7.56
CA SER A 14 27.44 15.65 8.13
C SER A 14 26.63 14.86 7.13
N ALA A 15 26.79 13.54 7.20
CA ALA A 15 25.80 12.62 6.69
C ALA A 15 24.53 12.89 7.50
N THR A 16 23.60 13.64 6.95
CA THR A 16 22.22 13.58 7.41
C THR A 16 21.71 12.20 7.02
N ASN A 17 22.01 11.23 7.88
CA ASN A 17 21.17 10.06 8.07
C ASN A 17 19.79 10.61 8.44
N GLU A 18 18.98 10.94 7.44
CA GLU A 18 17.55 10.86 7.60
C GLU A 18 17.27 9.41 7.96
N LEU A 19 17.20 9.17 9.27
CA LEU A 19 16.31 8.19 9.85
C LEU A 19 14.91 8.52 9.33
N VAL A 20 14.64 8.18 8.07
CA VAL A 20 13.32 7.74 7.66
C VAL A 20 13.08 6.58 8.61
N LEU A 21 12.34 6.85 9.69
CA LEU A 21 11.71 5.83 10.50
C LEU A 21 11.09 4.88 9.49
N GLN A 22 11.78 3.76 9.25
CA GLN A 22 11.35 2.74 8.32
C GLN A 22 10.16 2.11 9.03
N ARG A 23 9.00 2.76 8.89
CA ARG A 23 7.79 2.42 9.59
C ARG A 23 7.55 0.96 9.24
N ASP A 24 7.60 0.10 10.24
CA ASP A 24 7.43 -1.32 10.00
C ASP A 24 5.96 -1.57 9.70
N TYR A 25 5.62 -1.46 8.41
CA TYR A 25 4.29 -1.76 7.90
C TYR A 25 4.03 -3.27 7.89
N SER A 26 4.99 -4.14 8.28
CA SER A 26 4.85 -5.61 8.17
C SER A 26 3.67 -6.17 8.98
N ALA A 27 3.28 -5.48 10.05
CA ALA A 27 2.13 -5.79 10.87
C ALA A 27 0.80 -5.35 10.22
N GLN A 28 0.84 -4.48 9.22
CA GLN A 28 -0.35 -4.01 8.51
C GLN A 28 -0.77 -5.03 7.43
N PRO A 29 -2.08 -5.15 7.16
CA PRO A 29 -2.57 -5.91 6.02
C PRO A 29 -2.04 -5.31 4.72
N ARG A 30 -1.97 -6.15 3.68
CA ARG A 30 -1.86 -5.64 2.31
C ARG A 30 -3.12 -4.85 2.01
N GLN A 31 -3.01 -3.78 1.23
CA GLN A 31 -4.15 -2.94 0.90
C GLN A 31 -4.44 -3.04 -0.59
N LEU A 32 -5.66 -3.44 -0.92
CA LEU A 32 -6.19 -3.37 -2.27
C LEU A 32 -7.04 -2.11 -2.38
N ILE A 33 -6.56 -1.12 -3.13
CA ILE A 33 -7.28 0.13 -3.35
C ILE A 33 -8.08 0.00 -4.63
N VAL A 34 -9.41 0.11 -4.55
CA VAL A 34 -10.32 0.05 -5.70
C VAL A 34 -10.81 1.47 -5.98
N CYS A 35 -10.28 2.08 -7.02
CA CYS A 35 -10.60 3.45 -7.42
C CYS A 35 -11.56 3.45 -8.61
N SER A 36 -12.69 4.12 -8.43
CA SER A 36 -13.80 4.18 -9.39
C SER A 36 -14.15 5.63 -9.71
N PHE A 37 -13.33 6.25 -10.56
CA PHE A 37 -13.46 7.66 -10.95
C PHE A 37 -13.65 7.86 -12.45
N ASP A 38 -13.96 6.81 -13.21
CA ASP A 38 -14.44 6.98 -14.59
C ASP A 38 -15.68 7.92 -14.61
N PRO A 39 -15.78 8.91 -15.50
CA PRO A 39 -16.93 9.82 -15.57
C PRO A 39 -18.20 9.17 -16.17
N SER A 40 -18.10 7.99 -16.77
CA SER A 40 -19.25 7.24 -17.22
C SER A 40 -20.09 6.76 -16.03
N VAL A 41 -21.42 6.66 -16.24
CA VAL A 41 -22.41 6.31 -15.20
C VAL A 41 -22.14 4.91 -14.59
N LEU A 42 -21.28 4.11 -15.22
CA LEU A 42 -20.88 2.77 -14.77
C LEU A 42 -19.74 2.78 -13.73
N ALA A 43 -19.21 3.94 -13.34
CA ALA A 43 -18.10 4.03 -12.39
C ALA A 43 -18.39 3.33 -11.07
N HIS A 44 -19.59 3.50 -10.50
CA HIS A 44 -20.03 2.73 -9.33
C HIS A 44 -20.08 1.23 -9.57
N GLY A 45 -20.51 0.83 -10.77
CA GLY A 45 -20.53 -0.55 -11.18
C GLY A 45 -19.16 -1.21 -11.15
N PHE A 46 -18.06 -0.44 -11.29
CA PHE A 46 -16.71 -0.99 -11.19
C PHE A 46 -16.37 -1.43 -9.75
N SER A 47 -16.55 -0.55 -8.76
CA SER A 47 -16.33 -0.94 -7.35
C SER A 47 -17.30 -2.01 -6.90
N ASP A 48 -18.59 -1.88 -7.24
CA ASP A 48 -19.63 -2.83 -6.81
C ASP A 48 -19.35 -4.22 -7.39
N LYS A 49 -19.10 -4.33 -8.71
CA LYS A 49 -18.77 -5.61 -9.34
C LYS A 49 -17.49 -6.23 -8.79
N GLN A 50 -16.45 -5.43 -8.53
CA GLN A 50 -15.23 -5.95 -7.93
C GLN A 50 -15.48 -6.51 -6.53
N LEU A 51 -16.35 -5.88 -5.73
CA LEU A 51 -16.68 -6.27 -4.36
C LEU A 51 -17.64 -7.46 -4.28
N ASP A 52 -18.58 -7.58 -5.23
CA ASP A 52 -19.55 -8.68 -5.29
C ASP A 52 -18.89 -10.04 -5.54
N GLU A 53 -17.75 -10.05 -6.23
CA GLU A 53 -17.02 -11.26 -6.57
C GLU A 53 -15.97 -11.63 -5.50
N VAL A 54 -15.79 -10.87 -4.42
CA VAL A 54 -14.70 -11.09 -3.44
C VAL A 54 -14.86 -12.40 -2.66
N ASP A 55 -13.82 -13.24 -2.69
CA ASP A 55 -13.64 -14.33 -1.74
C ASP A 55 -13.06 -13.80 -0.41
N TRP A 56 -13.93 -13.40 0.50
CA TRP A 56 -13.53 -12.84 1.80
C TRP A 56 -12.66 -13.78 2.64
N ALA A 57 -12.84 -15.10 2.50
CA ALA A 57 -12.02 -16.08 3.22
C ALA A 57 -10.59 -16.12 2.64
N GLY A 58 -10.46 -16.06 1.31
CA GLY A 58 -9.18 -15.91 0.62
C GLY A 58 -8.45 -14.62 0.98
N TYR A 59 -9.17 -13.49 1.07
CA TYR A 59 -8.62 -12.20 1.50
C TYR A 59 -8.16 -12.24 2.98
N LEU A 60 -8.94 -12.87 3.87
CA LEU A 60 -8.56 -13.07 5.27
C LEU A 60 -7.27 -13.87 5.39
N LYS A 61 -7.17 -15.01 4.68
CA LYS A 61 -6.01 -15.90 4.70
C LYS A 61 -4.72 -15.18 4.28
N ARG A 62 -4.82 -14.23 3.34
CA ARG A 62 -3.70 -13.45 2.81
C ARG A 62 -3.49 -12.10 3.49
N ASN A 63 -4.32 -11.79 4.49
CA ASN A 63 -4.36 -10.54 5.23
C ASN A 63 -4.44 -9.33 4.29
N ILE A 64 -5.45 -9.31 3.41
CA ILE A 64 -5.72 -8.26 2.43
C ILE A 64 -6.98 -7.49 2.85
N THR A 65 -6.87 -6.18 3.03
CA THR A 65 -8.01 -5.28 3.20
C THR A 65 -8.32 -4.55 1.91
N ILE A 66 -9.58 -4.19 1.69
CA ILE A 66 -9.99 -3.41 0.52
C ILE A 66 -10.35 -1.99 0.97
N THR A 67 -9.85 -0.97 0.28
CA THR A 67 -10.36 0.39 0.40
C THR A 67 -10.92 0.81 -0.95
N GLU A 68 -12.19 1.13 -1.00
CA GLU A 68 -12.80 1.68 -2.20
C GLU A 68 -12.88 3.21 -2.12
N LEU A 69 -12.59 3.85 -3.25
CA LEU A 69 -12.69 5.29 -3.42
C LEU A 69 -13.38 5.57 -4.75
N SER A 70 -14.45 6.34 -4.70
CA SER A 70 -15.17 6.79 -5.90
C SER A 70 -15.60 8.23 -5.71
N ARG A 71 -16.23 8.82 -6.74
CA ARG A 71 -16.81 10.16 -6.61
C ARG A 71 -17.90 10.26 -5.56
N PHE A 72 -18.57 9.16 -5.20
CA PHE A 72 -19.75 9.22 -4.34
C PHE A 72 -19.65 8.38 -3.07
N ARG A 73 -18.74 7.40 -3.03
CA ARG A 73 -18.56 6.49 -1.90
C ARG A 73 -17.08 6.30 -1.58
N SER A 74 -16.80 6.17 -0.29
CA SER A 74 -15.50 5.76 0.23
C SER A 74 -15.73 4.84 1.42
N ALA A 75 -15.11 3.67 1.41
CA ALA A 75 -15.23 2.69 2.48
C ALA A 75 -13.98 1.83 2.57
N THR A 76 -13.77 1.24 3.74
CA THR A 76 -12.77 0.20 3.96
C THR A 76 -13.48 -1.08 4.41
N HIS A 77 -13.08 -2.20 3.80
CA HIS A 77 -13.57 -3.54 4.06
C HIS A 77 -12.44 -4.36 4.68
N VAL A 78 -12.66 -4.81 5.91
CA VAL A 78 -11.74 -5.70 6.62
C VAL A 78 -12.32 -7.11 6.60
N PRO A 79 -11.65 -8.10 6.00
CA PRO A 79 -12.17 -9.45 5.95
C PRO A 79 -12.18 -10.07 7.35
N THR A 80 -13.23 -10.83 7.66
CA THR A 80 -13.32 -11.64 8.88
C THR A 80 -13.83 -13.04 8.55
N ALA A 81 -13.81 -13.94 9.52
CA ALA A 81 -14.34 -15.30 9.36
C ALA A 81 -15.85 -15.32 9.04
N MET A 82 -16.58 -14.22 9.32
CA MET A 82 -18.03 -14.11 9.09
C MET A 82 -18.37 -13.22 7.89
N GLY A 83 -17.37 -12.81 7.09
CA GLY A 83 -17.52 -11.81 6.02
C GLY A 83 -16.86 -10.47 6.35
N PRO A 84 -17.00 -9.45 5.49
CA PRO A 84 -16.31 -8.19 5.69
C PRO A 84 -16.98 -7.35 6.80
N ILE A 85 -16.16 -6.70 7.62
CA ILE A 85 -16.59 -5.51 8.35
C ILE A 85 -16.33 -4.31 7.45
N THR A 86 -17.41 -3.62 7.06
CA THR A 86 -17.34 -2.42 6.21
C THR A 86 -17.47 -1.18 7.07
N THR A 87 -16.50 -0.28 6.96
CA THR A 87 -16.51 1.03 7.59
C THR A 87 -16.61 2.10 6.51
N MET A 88 -17.71 2.85 6.51
CA MET A 88 -17.88 4.00 5.64
C MET A 88 -16.95 5.13 6.10
N LEU A 89 -16.18 5.70 5.17
CA LEU A 89 -15.34 6.85 5.43
C LEU A 89 -16.16 8.12 5.12
N PRO A 90 -16.40 9.01 6.09
CA PRO A 90 -17.24 10.20 5.90
C PRO A 90 -16.48 11.32 5.18
N LEU A 91 -15.95 11.01 3.99
CA LEU A 91 -15.18 11.95 3.17
C LEU A 91 -16.12 12.76 2.26
N SER A 92 -15.83 14.04 2.07
CA SER A 92 -16.49 14.85 1.04
C SER A 92 -16.05 14.42 -0.37
N GLY A 93 -16.73 14.88 -1.42
CA GLY A 93 -16.29 14.59 -2.80
C GLY A 93 -14.84 15.02 -3.09
N VAL A 94 -14.46 16.21 -2.61
CA VAL A 94 -13.10 16.75 -2.74
C VAL A 94 -12.09 15.93 -1.94
N ASP A 95 -12.45 15.49 -0.73
CA ASP A 95 -11.57 14.68 0.10
C ASP A 95 -11.41 13.26 -0.46
N ARG A 96 -12.43 12.70 -1.11
CA ARG A 96 -12.32 11.41 -1.83
C ARG A 96 -11.34 11.51 -2.99
N GLU A 97 -11.41 12.57 -3.78
CA GLU A 97 -10.44 12.80 -4.86
C GLU A 97 -9.02 13.02 -4.33
N ARG A 98 -8.88 13.77 -3.22
CA ARG A 98 -7.58 13.96 -2.57
C ARG A 98 -7.00 12.63 -2.09
N SER A 99 -7.79 11.85 -1.36
CA SER A 99 -7.39 10.52 -0.87
C SER A 99 -7.02 9.59 -2.02
N ALA A 100 -7.79 9.61 -3.12
CA ALA A 100 -7.48 8.84 -4.32
C ALA A 100 -6.10 9.21 -4.89
N ARG A 101 -5.75 10.51 -4.95
CA ARG A 101 -4.41 10.95 -5.39
C ARG A 101 -3.30 10.51 -4.44
N GLU A 102 -3.54 10.50 -3.13
CA GLU A 102 -2.57 10.00 -2.13
C GLU A 102 -2.25 8.52 -2.33
N TYR A 103 -3.24 7.71 -2.76
CA TYR A 103 -3.04 6.33 -3.16
C TYR A 103 -2.55 6.16 -4.60
N GLY A 104 -2.30 7.26 -5.33
CA GLY A 104 -1.85 7.22 -6.73
C GLY A 104 -2.92 6.80 -7.72
N CYS A 105 -4.21 6.94 -7.39
CA CYS A 105 -5.31 6.68 -8.31
C CYS A 105 -5.54 7.84 -9.29
N PRO A 106 -5.82 7.55 -10.57
CA PRO A 106 -6.37 8.55 -11.48
C PRO A 106 -7.79 8.96 -11.02
N THR A 107 -8.13 10.25 -11.17
CA THR A 107 -9.44 10.81 -10.78
C THR A 107 -10.41 10.92 -11.96
N ASN A 108 -10.10 10.24 -13.06
CA ASN A 108 -10.84 10.25 -14.33
C ASN A 108 -10.99 8.85 -14.95
N GLU A 109 -10.44 7.83 -14.31
CA GLU A 109 -10.39 6.44 -14.79
C GLU A 109 -10.59 5.50 -13.60
N ASN A 110 -10.84 4.22 -13.89
CA ASN A 110 -10.88 3.18 -12.87
C ASN A 110 -9.50 2.54 -12.73
N SER A 111 -9.14 2.18 -11.50
CA SER A 111 -7.90 1.45 -11.25
C SER A 111 -8.00 0.63 -9.97
N ILE A 112 -7.32 -0.50 -9.94
CA ILE A 112 -7.11 -1.30 -8.74
C ILE A 112 -5.62 -1.30 -8.45
N ILE A 113 -5.21 -0.99 -7.22
CA ILE A 113 -3.80 -0.91 -6.83
C ILE A 113 -3.58 -1.81 -5.63
N LEU A 114 -2.60 -2.70 -5.69
CA LEU A 114 -2.20 -3.51 -4.55
C LEU A 114 -0.95 -2.92 -3.90
N PHE A 115 -1.08 -2.54 -2.64
CA PHE A 115 0.04 -2.20 -1.77
C PHE A 115 0.47 -3.39 -0.93
N GLY A 116 1.78 -3.61 -0.87
CA GLY A 116 2.38 -4.62 -0.02
C GLY A 116 2.34 -4.21 1.45
N LYS A 117 2.74 -5.14 2.31
CA LYS A 117 2.93 -4.87 3.75
C LYS A 117 4.11 -3.93 4.04
N ASP A 118 4.83 -3.45 3.05
CA ASP A 118 5.84 -2.41 3.21
C ASP A 118 5.31 -1.03 2.82
N GLY A 119 4.01 -0.93 2.49
CA GLY A 119 3.37 0.30 2.02
C GLY A 119 3.72 0.66 0.57
N THR A 120 4.46 -0.19 -0.16
CA THR A 120 4.82 0.08 -1.55
C THR A 120 3.83 -0.53 -2.53
N GLU A 121 3.57 0.16 -3.63
CA GLU A 121 2.77 -0.37 -4.75
C GLU A 121 3.48 -1.60 -5.34
N LYS A 122 2.77 -2.73 -5.41
CA LYS A 122 3.27 -3.98 -5.98
C LYS A 122 2.80 -4.18 -7.41
N THR A 123 1.58 -3.76 -7.71
CA THR A 123 0.98 -3.85 -9.03
C THR A 123 -0.28 -3.00 -9.11
N ARG A 124 -0.75 -2.80 -10.34
CA ARG A 124 -1.91 -2.01 -10.70
C ARG A 124 -2.64 -2.64 -11.88
N TRP A 125 -3.96 -2.61 -11.83
CA TRP A 125 -4.85 -3.03 -12.89
C TRP A 125 -5.76 -1.87 -13.31
N SER A 126 -5.99 -1.72 -14.61
CA SER A 126 -6.96 -0.77 -15.18
C SER A 126 -8.35 -1.40 -15.37
N ALA A 127 -8.48 -2.70 -15.10
CA ALA A 127 -9.71 -3.47 -15.22
C ALA A 127 -9.93 -4.32 -13.96
N HIS A 128 -11.07 -5.00 -13.91
CA HIS A 128 -11.37 -5.97 -12.86
C HIS A 128 -10.27 -7.03 -12.76
N VAL A 129 -9.99 -7.45 -11.54
CA VAL A 129 -9.05 -8.54 -11.24
C VAL A 129 -9.83 -9.67 -10.59
N SER A 130 -9.65 -10.89 -11.10
CA SER A 130 -10.26 -12.07 -10.50
C SER A 130 -9.58 -12.41 -9.17
N ASN A 131 -10.27 -13.15 -8.28
CA ASN A 131 -9.65 -13.61 -7.04
C ASN A 131 -8.42 -14.48 -7.30
N ASP A 132 -8.50 -15.39 -8.28
CA ASP A 132 -7.42 -16.30 -8.62
C ASP A 132 -6.17 -15.53 -9.08
N ASP A 133 -6.33 -14.58 -10.00
CA ASP A 133 -5.20 -13.76 -10.48
C ASP A 133 -4.58 -12.92 -9.35
N LEU A 134 -5.43 -12.33 -8.49
CA LEU A 134 -4.95 -11.56 -7.35
C LEU A 134 -4.19 -12.44 -6.35
N PHE A 135 -4.73 -13.62 -6.05
CA PHE A 135 -4.17 -14.53 -5.06
C PHE A 135 -2.88 -15.17 -5.55
N ASP A 136 -2.82 -15.60 -6.80
CA ASP A 136 -1.60 -16.11 -7.43
C ASP A 136 -0.51 -15.04 -7.41
N PHE A 137 -0.86 -13.78 -7.71
CA PHE A 137 0.10 -12.68 -7.59
C PHE A 137 0.58 -12.48 -6.15
N VAL A 138 -0.34 -12.45 -5.18
CA VAL A 138 0.01 -12.23 -3.77
C VAL A 138 0.86 -13.36 -3.20
N ASP A 139 0.56 -14.60 -3.56
CA ASP A 139 1.27 -15.80 -3.08
C ASP A 139 2.66 -15.91 -3.73
N ALA A 140 2.86 -15.33 -4.92
CA ALA A 140 4.16 -15.19 -5.56
C ALA A 140 5.04 -14.07 -4.98
N LEU A 141 4.49 -13.15 -4.17
CA LEU A 141 5.28 -12.07 -3.57
C LEU A 141 6.28 -12.64 -2.56
N PRO A 142 7.55 -12.18 -2.57
CA PRO A 142 8.54 -12.66 -1.64
C PRO A 142 8.11 -12.35 -0.19
N VAL A 143 8.07 -13.38 0.65
CA VAL A 143 7.96 -13.20 2.09
C VAL A 143 9.27 -12.58 2.53
N LYS A 144 9.24 -11.34 3.05
CA LYS A 144 10.41 -10.75 3.68
C LYS A 144 10.80 -11.67 4.83
N ALA A 145 11.88 -12.44 4.67
CA ALA A 145 12.42 -13.25 5.73
C ALA A 145 12.78 -12.31 6.88
N SER A 146 12.09 -12.43 8.00
CA SER A 146 12.55 -11.83 9.25
C SER A 146 13.92 -12.42 9.52
N LEU A 147 14.98 -11.64 9.36
CA LEU A 147 16.33 -12.04 9.74
C LEU A 147 16.31 -12.33 11.25
N ASN A 148 16.13 -13.59 11.62
CA ASN A 148 16.63 -14.10 12.88
C ASN A 148 18.16 -14.11 12.74
N LEU A 149 18.79 -12.97 13.01
CA LEU A 149 20.23 -12.92 13.20
C LEU A 149 20.56 -13.87 14.38
N PRO A 150 21.45 -14.86 14.20
CA PRO A 150 21.92 -15.65 15.32
C PRO A 150 22.58 -14.70 16.33
N GLN A 151 22.07 -14.66 17.55
CA GLN A 151 22.77 -13.99 18.65
C GLN A 151 24.09 -14.73 18.85
N THR A 152 25.19 -14.16 18.37
CA THR A 152 26.53 -14.59 18.74
C THR A 152 26.72 -14.28 20.22
N THR A 153 26.45 -15.26 21.08
CA THR A 153 26.98 -15.29 22.44
C THR A 153 28.50 -15.37 22.35
N SER A 154 29.14 -14.22 22.46
CA SER A 154 30.55 -14.10 22.81
C SER A 154 30.73 -14.65 24.22
N ARG A 155 31.38 -15.82 24.34
CA ARG A 155 31.99 -16.28 25.60
C ARG A 155 33.35 -15.60 25.70
N GLY A 156 33.50 -14.73 26.70
CA GLY A 156 34.79 -14.39 27.31
C GLY A 156 34.91 -15.11 28.65
#